data_AF-A0A1H3M4I9-F1
#
_entry.id   AF-A0A1H3M4I9-F1
#
_cell.length_a   1.000
_cell.length_b   1.000
_cell.length_c   1.000
_cell.angle_alpha   90.00
_cell.angle_beta   90.00
_cell.angle_gamma   90.00
#
_symmetry.space_group_name_H-M   'P 1'
#
loop_
_entity.id
_entity.type
_entity.pdbx_description
1 polymer ?
#
loop_
_entity_poly.entity_id
_entity_poly.type
_entity_poly.pdbx_seq_one_letter_code
_entity_poly.pdbx_strand_id
1 'polypeptide(L)' 'MNKSINVVWHHATVIRYRREQQNSHYSAVLRYTSLSGAGKSTLVHAVKVGLYFLGCLIFVLNSDNIRHGL' A
#
# COMPACT_ATOMS: atom_id res chain seq x y z
N MET A 1 -3.81 -27.86 -6.16
CA MET A 1 -2.83 -26.76 -6.32
C MET A 1 -1.44 -27.34 -6.11
N ASN A 2 -0.62 -27.38 -7.17
CA ASN A 2 0.73 -27.94 -7.12
C ASN A 2 1.60 -26.96 -6.31
N LYS A 3 2.03 -27.36 -5.11
CA LYS A 3 2.89 -26.54 -4.25
C LYS A 3 4.30 -26.62 -4.83
N SER A 4 4.85 -25.49 -5.24
CA SER A 4 6.19 -25.43 -5.82
C SER A 4 7.23 -25.90 -4.79
N ILE A 5 7.86 -27.03 -5.07
CA ILE A 5 8.82 -27.76 -4.20
C ILE A 5 10.04 -26.95 -3.76
N ASN A 6 10.38 -25.88 -4.50
CA ASN A 6 11.54 -25.02 -4.22
C ASN A 6 11.15 -23.65 -3.64
N VAL A 7 9.90 -23.43 -3.24
CA VAL A 7 9.47 -22.17 -2.62
C VAL A 7 9.47 -22.34 -1.10
N VAL A 8 10.51 -21.79 -0.48
CA VAL A 8 10.60 -21.61 0.97
C VAL A 8 10.20 -20.19 1.34
N TRP A 9 9.40 -20.06 2.40
CA TRP A 9 9.07 -18.75 2.96
C TRP A 9 10.31 -18.15 3.62
N HIS A 10 10.81 -17.06 3.06
CA HIS A 10 11.84 -16.27 3.72
C HIS A 10 11.22 -15.39 4.80
N HIS A 11 11.65 -15.59 6.05
CA HIS A 11 11.32 -14.68 7.13
C HIS A 11 12.07 -13.36 6.94
N ALA A 12 11.32 -12.27 6.81
CA ALA A 12 11.92 -10.95 6.71
C ALA A 12 12.59 -10.56 8.04
N THR A 13 13.84 -10.09 7.98
CA THR A 13 14.58 -9.55 9.14
C THR A 13 13.84 -8.38 9.78
N VAL A 14 13.13 -7.59 8.96
CA VAL A 14 12.28 -6.48 9.42
C VAL A 14 10.81 -6.89 9.32
N ILE A 15 10.26 -7.28 10.47
CA ILE A 15 8.84 -7.64 10.58
C ILE A 15 7.93 -6.41 10.61
N ARG A 16 6.63 -6.62 10.35
CA ARG A 16 5.60 -5.58 10.36
C ARG A 16 5.61 -4.74 11.65
N TYR A 17 5.65 -5.40 12.81
CA TYR A 17 5.66 -4.73 14.12
C TYR A 17 6.77 -3.69 14.26
N ARG A 18 8.00 -4.02 13.81
CA ARG A 18 9.13 -3.08 13.87
C ARG A 18 8.90 -1.84 12.99
N ARG A 19 8.30 -2.01 11.80
CA ARG A 19 7.93 -0.89 10.92
C ARG A 19 6.85 -0.02 11.52
N GLU A 20 5.84 -0.63 12.13
CA GLU A 20 4.73 0.11 12.78
C GLU A 20 5.21 0.90 14.01
N GLN A 21 6.13 0.32 14.80
CA GLN A 21 6.80 1.04 15.89
C GLN A 21 7.61 2.23 15.36
N GLN A 22 8.42 2.04 14.32
CA GLN A 22 9.22 3.11 13.72
C GLN A 22 8.33 4.24 13.18
N ASN A 23 7.20 3.90 12.56
CA ASN A 23 6.29 4.89 11.98
C ASN A 23 5.28 5.47 12.99
N SER A 24 5.25 4.97 14.23
CA SER A 24 4.26 5.33 15.26
C SER A 24 2.80 5.15 14.82
N HIS A 25 2.53 4.28 13.84
CA HIS A 25 1.20 3.98 13.34
C HIS A 25 1.11 2.56 12.74
N TYR A 26 -0.08 1.98 12.73
CA TYR A 26 -0.32 0.69 12.08
C TYR A 26 -0.28 0.81 10.55
N SER A 27 0.08 -0.28 9.89
CA SER A 27 0.03 -0.42 8.43
C SER A 27 -1.36 -0.87 7.98
N ALA A 28 -1.90 -0.24 6.94
CA ALA A 28 -3.17 -0.59 6.34
C ALA A 28 -3.11 -0.54 4.81
N VAL A 29 -3.97 -1.33 4.15
CA VAL A 29 -4.17 -1.28 2.69
C VAL A 29 -5.59 -0.83 2.42
N LEU A 30 -5.75 0.34 1.82
CA LEU A 30 -7.04 0.89 1.42
C LEU A 30 -7.28 0.60 -0.06
N ARG A 31 -8.21 -0.33 -0.36
CA ARG A 31 -8.58 -0.69 -1.73
C ARG A 31 -9.82 0.08 -2.17
N TYR A 32 -9.61 1.11 -2.98
CA TYR A 32 -10.72 1.81 -3.63
C TYR A 32 -11.11 1.11 -4.92
N THR A 33 -12.41 0.96 -5.17
CA THR A 33 -12.95 0.42 -6.42
C THR A 33 -14.10 1.32 -6.87
N SER A 34 -14.13 1.68 -8.14
CA SER A 34 -15.19 2.50 -8.72
C SER A 34 -15.26 2.26 -10.23
N LEU A 35 -16.33 2.72 -10.86
CA LEU A 35 -16.41 2.84 -12.31
C LEU A 35 -15.42 3.91 -12.81
N SER A 36 -15.10 3.88 -14.11
CA SER A 36 -14.33 4.93 -14.77
C SER A 36 -15.07 6.26 -14.67
N GLY A 37 -14.35 7.34 -14.36
CA GLY A 37 -14.94 8.69 -14.19
C GLY A 37 -15.60 8.96 -12.83
N ALA A 38 -15.80 7.96 -11.97
CA ALA A 38 -16.44 8.14 -10.66
C ALA A 38 -15.59 8.90 -9.61
N GLY A 39 -14.43 9.45 -9.99
CA GLY A 39 -13.63 10.30 -9.11
C GLY A 39 -12.72 9.58 -8.10
N LYS A 40 -12.44 8.26 -8.27
CA LYS A 40 -11.54 7.51 -7.36
C LYS A 40 -10.16 8.16 -7.21
N SER A 41 -9.55 8.64 -8.29
CA SER A 41 -8.25 9.31 -8.21
C SER A 41 -8.32 10.60 -7.40
N THR A 42 -9.39 11.39 -7.55
CA THR A 42 -9.64 12.61 -6.78
C THR A 42 -9.77 12.31 -5.29
N LEU A 43 -10.56 11.30 -4.92
CA LEU A 43 -10.74 10.87 -3.53
C LEU A 43 -9.43 10.35 -2.92
N VAL A 44 -8.70 9.50 -3.64
CA VAL A 44 -7.42 8.94 -3.18
C VAL A 44 -6.40 10.06 -2.94
N HIS A 45 -6.38 11.09 -3.79
CA HIS A 45 -5.50 12.23 -3.60
C HIS A 45 -5.86 13.04 -2.34
N ALA A 46 -7.14 13.31 -2.11
CA ALA A 46 -7.60 14.00 -0.91
C ALA A 46 -7.26 13.23 0.38
N VAL A 47 -7.47 11.90 0.38
CA VAL A 47 -7.07 11.04 1.50
C VAL A 47 -5.56 11.07 1.72
N LYS A 48 -4.76 11.02 0.66
CA LYS A 48 -3.30 11.12 0.75
C LYS A 48 -2.87 12.43 1.42
N VAL A 49 -3.48 13.56 1.05
CA VAL A 49 -3.20 14.86 1.67
C VAL A 49 -3.54 14.85 3.16
N GLY A 50 -4.71 14.33 3.54
CA GLY A 50 -5.10 14.21 4.96
C GLY A 50 -4.13 13.37 5.78
N LEU A 51 -3.76 12.19 5.28
CA LEU A 51 -2.78 11.31 5.94
C LEU A 51 -1.38 11.92 6.00
N TYR A 52 -0.99 12.70 4.99
CA TYR A 52 0.30 13.40 5.00
C TYR A 52 0.38 14.41 6.15
N PHE A 53 -0.69 15.19 6.38
CA PHE A 53 -0.75 16.11 7.51
C PHE A 53 -0.79 15.41 8.89
N LEU A 54 -1.22 14.15 8.93
CA LEU A 54 -1.13 13.30 10.12
C LEU A 54 0.25 12.65 10.30
N GLY A 55 1.22 12.94 9.42
CA GLY A 55 2.57 12.38 9.49
C GLY A 55 2.67 10.90 9.09
N CYS A 56 1.64 10.34 8.43
CA CYS A 56 1.66 8.95 8.01
C CYS A 56 2.55 8.74 6.78
N LEU A 57 3.23 7.59 6.70
CA LEU A 57 3.90 7.18 5.48
C LEU A 57 2.87 6.58 4.50
N ILE A 58 2.68 7.21 3.35
CA ILE A 58 1.64 6.83 2.38
C ILE A 58 2.25 6.53 1.01
N PHE A 59 1.75 5.48 0.39
CA PHE A 59 2.05 5.17 -1.00
C PHE A 59 0.76 4.87 -1.78
N VAL A 60 0.66 5.37 -3.02
CA VAL A 60 -0.51 5.16 -3.88
C VAL A 60 -0.12 4.25 -5.04
N LEU A 61 -0.74 3.07 -5.06
CA LEU A 61 -0.67 2.13 -6.18
C LEU A 61 -1.84 2.39 -7.12
N ASN A 62 -1.54 2.85 -8.33
CA ASN A 62 -2.50 2.97 -9.43
C ASN A 62 -1.96 2.26 -10.68
N SER A 63 -2.82 2.08 -11.68
CA SER A 63 -2.44 1.43 -12.93
C SER A 63 -1.32 2.17 -13.65
N ASP A 64 -1.18 3.47 -13.48
CA ASP A 64 -0.16 4.26 -14.18
C ASP A 64 1.22 4.01 -13.57
N ASN A 65 1.33 4.05 -12.25
CA ASN A 65 2.58 3.80 -11.53
C ASN A 65 3.07 2.36 -11.81
N ILE A 66 2.17 1.38 -11.75
CA ILE A 66 2.50 -0.03 -12.06
C ILE A 66 2.91 -0.19 -13.54
N ARG A 67 2.23 0.47 -14.48
CA ARG A 67 2.54 0.37 -15.91
C ARG A 67 3.87 1.04 -16.29
N HIS A 68 4.31 2.04 -15.54
CA HIS A 68 5.57 2.75 -15.77
C HIS A 68 6.77 2.16 -14.99
N GLY A 69 6.65 0.93 -14.50
CA GLY A 69 7.77 0.20 -13.90
C GLY A 69 8.04 0.52 -12.44
N LEU A 70 6.98 0.87 -11.69
CA LEU A 70 7.01 0.79 -10.24
C LEU A 70 6.81 -0.65 -9.76
#